data_AF-A0A1E4YDE5-F1
#
_entry.id   AF-A0A1E4YDE5-F1
#
_cell.length_a   1.000
_cell.length_b   1.000
_cell.length_c   1.000
_cell.angle_alpha   90.00
_cell.angle_beta   90.00
_cell.angle_gamma   90.00
#
_symmetry.space_group_name_H-M   'P 1'
#
loop_
_entity.id
_entity.type
_entity.pdbx_description
1 polymer ?
#
loop_
_entity_poly.entity_id
_entity_poly.type
_entity_poly.pdbx_seq_one_letter_code
_entity_poly.pdbx_strand_id
1 'polypeptide(L)'
;MSDLKAMAESLGFRNARTLVATGNLVFEAEPQPIASVETQLEAGFATAFGKHVDIIVRDADTWLRLANGNPFLDGIGSEVIVRVMRRPLGPEILDVLAKYRQDERMAVVDGDLWIDFGLKASETKMLPALTTKRLGIGTMRNWNTVRGLTEMIGR
;
A
#
# COMPACT_ATOMS: atom_id res chain seq x y z
N MET A 1 -4.33 -2.11 -17.60
CA MET A 1 -4.81 -1.02 -16.71
C MET A 1 -6.27 -0.71 -16.95
N SER A 2 -6.70 -0.58 -18.21
CA SER A 2 -8.11 -0.68 -18.64
C SER A 2 -8.84 -1.82 -17.93
N ASP A 3 -8.20 -2.98 -17.87
CA ASP A 3 -8.83 -4.21 -17.38
C ASP A 3 -9.09 -4.16 -15.86
N LEU A 4 -8.27 -3.44 -15.10
CA LEU A 4 -8.49 -3.26 -13.66
C LEU A 4 -9.65 -2.32 -13.38
N LYS A 5 -9.82 -1.28 -14.21
CA LYS A 5 -10.99 -0.38 -14.14
C LYS A 5 -12.26 -1.13 -14.52
N ALA A 6 -12.24 -1.83 -15.65
CA ALA A 6 -13.36 -2.62 -16.13
C ALA A 6 -13.78 -3.69 -15.12
N MET A 7 -12.82 -4.32 -14.43
CA MET A 7 -13.09 -5.25 -13.34
C MET A 7 -13.79 -4.57 -12.15
N ALA A 8 -13.36 -3.38 -11.73
CA ALA A 8 -14.04 -2.68 -10.65
C ALA A 8 -15.45 -2.21 -11.05
N GLU A 9 -15.61 -1.73 -12.28
CA GLU A 9 -16.91 -1.33 -12.81
C GLU A 9 -17.88 -2.53 -12.91
N SER A 10 -17.41 -3.71 -13.31
CA SER A 10 -18.23 -4.92 -13.36
C SER A 10 -18.64 -5.44 -11.98
N LEU A 11 -17.87 -5.11 -10.94
CA LEU A 11 -18.21 -5.36 -9.53
C LEU A 11 -19.16 -4.29 -8.95
N GLY A 12 -19.56 -3.29 -9.74
CA GLY A 12 -20.48 -2.23 -9.33
C GLY A 12 -19.82 -1.03 -8.64
N PHE A 13 -18.49 -0.96 -8.64
CA PHE A 13 -17.77 0.23 -8.16
C PHE A 13 -17.81 1.33 -9.23
N ARG A 14 -17.92 2.58 -8.77
CA ARG A 14 -18.08 3.76 -9.63
C ARG A 14 -16.77 4.54 -9.74
N ASN A 15 -16.66 5.37 -10.77
CA ASN A 15 -15.56 6.35 -10.94
C ASN A 15 -14.17 5.73 -10.78
N ALA A 16 -13.96 4.52 -11.34
CA ALA A 16 -12.71 3.78 -11.23
C ALA A 16 -11.56 4.47 -11.98
N ARG A 17 -10.53 4.86 -11.24
CA ARG A 17 -9.33 5.55 -11.72
C ARG A 17 -8.09 4.78 -11.28
N THR A 18 -7.08 4.72 -12.14
CA THR A 18 -5.81 4.03 -11.85
C THR A 18 -4.67 5.03 -11.86
N LEU A 19 -3.74 4.90 -10.93
CA LEU A 19 -2.51 5.70 -10.89
C LEU A 19 -1.33 4.88 -11.41
N VAL A 20 -0.87 5.19 -12.62
CA VAL A 20 0.27 4.53 -13.28
C VAL A 20 0.06 3.00 -13.40
N ALA A 21 0.97 2.28 -14.04
CA ALA A 21 0.94 0.82 -14.20
C ALA A 21 1.37 0.05 -12.93
N THR A 22 1.14 0.60 -11.73
CA THR A 22 1.71 0.09 -10.46
C THR A 22 0.68 -0.59 -9.55
N GLY A 23 -0.48 -0.97 -10.09
CA GLY A 23 -1.50 -1.71 -9.33
C GLY A 23 -2.19 -0.86 -8.27
N ASN A 24 -2.57 0.37 -8.63
CA ASN A 24 -3.37 1.25 -7.78
C ASN A 24 -4.73 1.51 -8.43
N LEU A 25 -5.77 1.53 -7.59
CA LEU A 25 -7.14 1.75 -8.01
C LEU A 25 -7.84 2.64 -6.98
N VAL A 26 -8.44 3.73 -7.45
CA VAL A 26 -9.30 4.63 -6.69
C VAL A 26 -10.69 4.52 -7.29
N PHE A 27 -11.70 4.32 -6.47
CA PHE A 27 -13.08 4.13 -6.90
C PHE A 27 -14.03 4.59 -5.79
N GLU A 28 -15.30 4.70 -6.13
CA GLU A 28 -16.39 4.95 -5.21
C GLU A 28 -17.21 3.68 -5.01
N ALA A 29 -17.61 3.45 -3.77
CA ALA A 29 -18.46 2.33 -3.39
C ALA A 29 -19.47 2.78 -2.32
N GLU A 30 -20.59 2.09 -2.24
CA GLU A 30 -21.49 2.24 -1.09
C GLU A 30 -20.78 1.81 0.21
N PRO A 31 -21.14 2.39 1.36
CA PRO A 31 -20.55 2.03 2.65
C PRO A 31 -20.69 0.52 2.92
N GLN A 32 -19.56 -0.15 3.08
CA GLN A 32 -19.49 -1.57 3.38
C GLN A 32 -18.18 -1.89 4.11
N PRO A 33 -18.08 -3.03 4.80
CA PRO A 33 -16.84 -3.40 5.48
C PRO A 33 -15.67 -3.50 4.50
N ILE A 34 -14.53 -2.92 4.86
CA ILE A 34 -13.30 -2.94 4.04
C ILE A 34 -12.94 -4.37 3.61
N ALA A 35 -13.01 -5.34 4.52
CA ALA A 35 -12.74 -6.75 4.23
C ALA A 35 -13.68 -7.35 3.15
N SER A 36 -14.93 -6.88 3.08
CA SER A 36 -15.87 -7.29 2.03
C SER A 36 -15.47 -6.72 0.67
N VAL A 37 -14.94 -5.49 0.62
CA VAL A 37 -14.41 -4.89 -0.60
C VAL A 37 -13.16 -5.61 -1.07
N GLU A 38 -12.23 -5.92 -0.15
CA GLU A 38 -11.04 -6.72 -0.44
C GLU A 38 -11.43 -8.06 -1.06
N THR A 39 -12.34 -8.80 -0.42
CA THR A 39 -12.79 -10.11 -0.91
C THR A 39 -13.42 -10.02 -2.31
N GLN A 40 -14.26 -9.01 -2.57
CA GLN A 40 -14.87 -8.81 -3.89
C GLN A 40 -13.83 -8.50 -4.97
N LEU A 41 -12.89 -7.61 -4.67
CA LEU A 41 -11.81 -7.26 -5.60
C LEU A 41 -10.89 -8.46 -5.87
N GLU A 42 -10.55 -9.26 -4.86
CA GLU A 42 -9.70 -10.44 -5.02
C GLU A 42 -10.36 -11.53 -5.86
N ALA A 43 -11.66 -11.78 -5.62
CA ALA A 43 -12.46 -12.70 -6.42
C ALA A 43 -12.56 -12.22 -7.87
N GLY A 44 -12.88 -10.94 -8.08
CA GLY A 44 -12.93 -10.32 -9.41
C GLY A 44 -11.57 -10.39 -10.12
N PHE A 45 -10.48 -10.17 -9.40
CA PHE A 45 -9.12 -10.25 -9.96
C PHE A 45 -8.77 -11.68 -10.37
N ALA A 46 -9.13 -12.68 -9.55
CA ALA A 46 -8.94 -14.08 -9.90
C ALA A 46 -9.73 -14.49 -11.15
N THR A 47 -10.98 -14.03 -11.27
CA THR A 47 -11.82 -14.28 -12.46
C THR A 47 -11.26 -13.58 -13.71
N ALA A 48 -10.84 -12.31 -13.59
CA ALA A 48 -10.39 -11.52 -14.73
C ALA A 48 -8.98 -11.89 -15.22
N PHE A 49 -8.07 -12.25 -14.30
CA PHE A 49 -6.64 -12.44 -14.60
C PHE A 49 -6.12 -13.85 -14.34
N GLY A 50 -6.98 -14.78 -13.91
CA GLY A 50 -6.63 -16.20 -13.72
C GLY A 50 -5.66 -16.47 -12.57
N LYS A 51 -5.48 -15.52 -11.64
CA LYS A 51 -4.59 -15.67 -10.49
C LYS A 51 -5.10 -14.92 -9.27
N HIS A 52 -4.83 -15.48 -8.10
CA HIS A 52 -5.09 -14.80 -6.84
C HIS A 52 -3.97 -13.80 -6.52
N VAL A 53 -4.37 -12.66 -5.96
CA VAL A 53 -3.47 -11.65 -5.37
C VAL A 53 -4.13 -11.13 -4.10
N ASP A 54 -3.33 -10.75 -3.11
CA ASP A 54 -3.84 -10.01 -1.96
C ASP A 54 -4.09 -8.55 -2.33
N ILE A 55 -5.31 -8.05 -2.08
CA ILE A 55 -5.68 -6.64 -2.30
C ILE A 55 -5.92 -5.96 -0.97
N ILE A 56 -5.29 -4.80 -0.77
CA ILE A 56 -5.47 -3.99 0.43
C ILE A 56 -6.33 -2.79 0.07
N VAL A 57 -7.42 -2.62 0.82
CA VAL A 57 -8.34 -1.47 0.66
C VAL A 57 -8.21 -0.54 1.85
N ARG A 58 -8.29 0.77 1.57
CA ARG A 58 -8.40 1.83 2.57
C ARG A 58 -9.52 2.77 2.13
N ASP A 59 -10.32 3.22 3.09
CA ASP A 59 -11.20 4.36 2.84
C ASP A 59 -10.38 5.65 2.66
N ALA A 60 -11.04 6.67 2.10
CA ALA A 60 -10.44 7.95 1.78
C ALA A 60 -9.78 8.60 3.01
N ASP A 61 -10.50 8.71 4.13
CA ASP A 61 -10.00 9.38 5.34
C ASP A 61 -8.78 8.66 5.93
N THR A 62 -8.78 7.33 5.90
CA THR A 62 -7.66 6.51 6.37
C THR A 62 -6.43 6.69 5.47
N TRP A 63 -6.61 6.77 4.15
CA TRP A 63 -5.51 7.07 3.24
C TRP A 63 -4.95 8.48 3.45
N LEU A 64 -5.82 9.48 3.67
CA LEU A 64 -5.40 10.85 3.96
C LEU A 64 -4.64 10.95 5.29
N ARG A 65 -5.06 10.22 6.33
CA ARG A 65 -4.32 10.13 7.59
C ARG A 65 -2.95 9.47 7.39
N LEU A 66 -2.88 8.37 6.65
CA LEU A 66 -1.61 7.71 6.30
C LEU A 66 -0.67 8.69 5.59
N ALA A 67 -1.16 9.42 4.60
CA ALA A 67 -0.35 10.39 3.86
C ALA A 67 0.19 11.50 4.76
N ASN A 68 -0.62 12.00 5.69
CA ASN A 68 -0.21 13.01 6.67
C ASN A 68 0.72 12.45 7.77
N GLY A 69 0.79 11.13 7.93
CA GLY A 69 1.59 10.45 8.93
C GLY A 69 3.02 10.10 8.50
N ASN A 70 3.48 10.49 7.30
CA ASN A 70 4.83 10.19 6.83
C ASN A 70 5.90 10.83 7.76
N PRO A 71 6.73 10.03 8.47
CA PRO A 71 7.74 10.56 9.40
C PRO A 71 9.02 11.03 8.70
N PHE A 72 9.19 10.76 7.40
CA PHE A 72 10.42 11.02 6.63
C PHE A 72 10.18 12.06 5.53
N LEU A 73 9.77 13.26 5.93
CA LEU A 73 9.41 14.36 5.00
C LEU A 73 10.63 14.92 4.24
N ASP A 74 11.83 14.74 4.78
CA ASP A 74 13.12 15.11 4.20
C ASP A 74 13.69 14.05 3.26
N GLY A 75 13.07 12.87 3.17
CA GLY A 75 13.53 11.76 2.34
C GLY A 75 13.18 11.94 0.85
N ILE A 76 13.92 11.22 -0.01
CA ILE A 76 13.68 11.23 -1.46
C ILE A 76 12.38 10.45 -1.75
N GLY A 77 11.42 11.07 -2.44
CA GLY A 77 10.08 10.50 -2.59
C GLY A 77 10.00 9.13 -3.33
N SER A 78 11.03 8.73 -4.07
CA SER A 78 11.14 7.38 -4.64
C SER A 78 11.70 6.33 -3.68
N GLU A 79 12.47 6.77 -2.68
CA GLU A 79 13.18 5.91 -1.71
C GLU A 79 12.51 5.87 -0.33
N VAL A 80 11.60 6.79 -0.05
CA VAL A 80 10.66 6.67 1.07
C VAL A 80 9.52 5.75 0.66
N ILE A 81 9.39 4.63 1.34
CA ILE A 81 8.38 3.60 1.08
C ILE A 81 7.54 3.38 2.34
N VAL A 82 6.23 3.31 2.13
CA VAL A 82 5.31 2.73 3.10
C VAL A 82 4.94 1.32 2.66
N ARG A 83 5.01 0.36 3.58
CA ARG A 83 4.36 -0.93 3.45
C ARG A 83 3.01 -0.82 4.13
N VAL A 84 1.97 -0.59 3.33
CA VAL A 84 0.58 -0.54 3.80
C VAL A 84 0.15 -1.96 4.17
N MET A 85 -0.40 -2.14 5.35
CA MET A 85 -0.62 -3.41 6.01
C MET A 85 -2.10 -3.79 6.05
N ARG A 86 -2.45 -5.04 5.71
CA ARG A 86 -3.84 -5.50 5.90
C ARG A 86 -4.22 -5.53 7.38
N ARG A 87 -3.29 -5.96 8.23
CA ARG A 87 -3.43 -5.94 9.69
C ARG A 87 -2.32 -5.09 10.30
N PRO A 88 -2.62 -4.21 11.26
CA PRO A 88 -1.64 -3.28 11.81
C PRO A 88 -0.46 -4.02 12.44
N LEU A 89 0.74 -3.52 12.18
CA LEU A 89 1.96 -3.94 12.88
C LEU A 89 2.05 -3.24 14.23
N GLY A 90 2.58 -3.92 15.23
CA GLY A 90 3.04 -3.30 16.46
C GLY A 90 4.48 -2.78 16.34
N PRO A 91 4.91 -1.87 17.23
CA PRO A 91 6.25 -1.27 17.20
C PRO A 91 7.37 -2.29 17.41
N GLU A 92 7.10 -3.43 18.05
CA GLU A 92 8.06 -4.54 18.28
C GLU A 92 8.65 -5.10 16.98
N ILE A 93 7.99 -4.86 15.84
CA ILE A 93 8.52 -5.29 14.56
C ILE A 93 9.83 -4.58 14.19
N LEU A 94 10.07 -3.38 14.72
CA LEU A 94 11.30 -2.64 14.49
C LEU A 94 12.51 -3.36 15.09
N ASP A 95 12.36 -3.99 16.26
CA ASP A 95 13.42 -4.80 16.88
C ASP A 95 13.73 -6.05 16.04
N VAL A 96 12.70 -6.68 15.47
CA VAL A 96 12.86 -7.84 14.58
C VAL A 96 13.62 -7.45 13.30
N LEU A 97 13.39 -6.22 12.81
CA LEU A 97 14.00 -5.70 11.58
C LEU A 97 15.37 -5.05 11.81
N ALA A 98 15.70 -4.65 13.04
CA ALA A 98 16.94 -3.97 13.39
C ALA A 98 18.20 -4.71 12.92
N LYS A 99 18.19 -6.05 12.94
CA LYS A 99 19.33 -6.87 12.48
C LYS A 99 19.58 -6.85 10.97
N TYR A 100 18.62 -6.37 10.18
CA TYR A 100 18.73 -6.22 8.72
C TYR A 100 19.02 -4.78 8.31
N ARG A 101 18.80 -3.84 9.24
CA ARG A 101 19.01 -2.42 9.04
C ARG A 101 20.51 -2.12 8.93
N GLN A 102 20.85 -1.28 7.96
CA GLN A 102 22.13 -0.61 7.87
C GLN A 102 21.88 0.86 8.23
N ASP A 103 21.63 1.69 7.22
CA ASP A 103 21.45 3.13 7.37
C ASP A 103 19.98 3.58 7.21
N GLU A 104 19.07 2.65 6.88
CA GLU A 104 17.67 2.97 6.63
C GLU A 104 17.01 3.55 7.90
N ARG A 105 16.07 4.48 7.74
CA ARG A 105 15.22 4.95 8.84
C ARG A 105 13.90 4.18 8.79
N MET A 106 13.39 3.76 9.95
CA MET A 106 12.16 2.96 10.03
C MET A 106 11.25 3.48 11.13
N ALA A 107 9.94 3.43 10.89
CA ALA A 107 8.92 3.78 11.86
C ALA A 107 7.64 3.00 11.57
N VAL A 108 6.89 2.67 12.62
CA VAL A 108 5.50 2.19 12.49
C VAL A 108 4.59 3.35 12.84
N VAL A 109 3.70 3.73 11.90
CA VAL A 109 2.72 4.81 12.08
C VAL A 109 1.36 4.23 11.77
N ASP A 110 0.43 4.27 12.75
CA ASP A 110 -0.91 3.70 12.64
C ASP A 110 -0.96 2.23 12.15
N GLY A 111 0.10 1.48 12.46
CA GLY A 111 0.25 0.07 12.08
C GLY A 111 0.84 -0.16 10.69
N ASP A 112 1.14 0.88 9.92
CA ASP A 112 1.84 0.80 8.64
C ASP A 112 3.35 1.05 8.81
N LEU A 113 4.18 0.29 8.10
CA LEU A 113 5.64 0.37 8.22
C LEU A 113 6.19 1.37 7.21
N TRP A 114 6.75 2.46 7.69
CA TRP A 114 7.51 3.43 6.90
C TRP A 114 9.00 3.10 6.92
N ILE A 115 9.63 3.20 5.76
CA ILE A 115 11.05 2.97 5.55
C ILE A 115 11.57 4.08 4.64
N ASP A 116 12.57 4.81 5.10
CA ASP A 116 13.41 5.62 4.22
C ASP A 116 14.71 4.87 3.96
N PHE A 117 14.90 4.43 2.72
CA PHE A 117 16.09 3.69 2.34
C PHE A 117 17.34 4.56 2.25
N GLY A 118 17.22 5.88 2.08
CA GLY A 118 18.35 6.82 1.91
C GLY A 118 19.22 6.60 0.66
N LEU A 119 19.07 5.46 -0.01
CA LEU A 119 19.72 4.99 -1.22
C LEU A 119 18.67 4.28 -2.09
N LYS A 120 19.08 3.79 -3.27
CA LYS A 120 18.18 3.01 -4.12
C LYS A 120 17.71 1.76 -3.37
N ALA A 121 16.40 1.53 -3.34
CA ALA A 121 15.82 0.33 -2.73
C ALA A 121 16.42 -1.00 -3.26
N SER A 122 16.99 -1.04 -4.46
CA SER A 122 17.68 -2.23 -5.00
C SER A 122 19.00 -2.58 -4.29
N GLU A 123 19.56 -1.66 -3.51
CA GLU A 123 20.87 -1.78 -2.87
C GLU A 123 20.75 -2.17 -1.38
N THR A 124 19.53 -2.18 -0.83
CA THR A 124 19.31 -2.54 0.59
C THR A 124 19.28 -4.05 0.83
N LYS A 125 19.88 -4.47 1.95
CA LYS A 125 19.78 -5.84 2.47
C LYS A 125 18.49 -6.11 3.24
N MET A 126 17.62 -5.10 3.37
CA MET A 126 16.37 -5.19 4.12
C MET A 126 15.24 -5.83 3.31
N LEU A 127 15.24 -5.74 1.98
CA LEU A 127 14.14 -6.28 1.14
C LEU A 127 13.79 -7.75 1.46
N PRO A 128 14.74 -8.68 1.64
CA PRO A 128 14.44 -10.07 2.01
C PRO A 128 13.76 -10.23 3.38
N ALA A 129 13.83 -9.23 4.26
CA ALA A 129 13.15 -9.23 5.54
C ALA A 129 11.68 -8.79 5.43
N LEU A 130 11.31 -8.00 4.42
CA LEU A 130 9.99 -7.37 4.26
C LEU A 130 8.92 -8.30 3.63
N THR A 131 8.91 -9.57 4.03
CA THR A 131 8.06 -10.60 3.42
C THR A 131 6.69 -10.71 4.08
N THR A 132 5.68 -11.16 3.32
CA THR A 132 4.35 -11.51 3.86
C THR A 132 4.41 -12.54 4.98
N LYS A 133 5.34 -13.51 4.90
CA LYS A 133 5.51 -14.51 5.96
C LYS A 133 5.94 -13.90 7.29
N ARG A 134 6.77 -12.86 7.26
CA ARG A 134 7.29 -12.20 8.47
C ARG A 134 6.36 -11.12 8.98
N LEU A 135 5.85 -10.29 8.08
CA LEU A 135 5.15 -9.06 8.42
C LEU A 135 3.63 -9.19 8.28
N GLY A 136 3.13 -10.28 7.70
CA GLY A 136 1.74 -10.38 7.26
C GLY A 136 1.51 -9.67 5.93
N ILE A 137 0.27 -9.75 5.44
CA ILE A 137 -0.13 -9.23 4.13
C ILE A 137 0.05 -7.70 4.09
N GLY A 138 0.81 -7.23 3.11
CA GLY A 138 1.17 -5.82 2.97
C GLY A 138 1.60 -5.50 1.55
N THR A 139 1.45 -4.24 1.15
CA THR A 139 1.82 -3.75 -0.19
C THR A 139 2.74 -2.55 -0.06
N MET A 140 3.85 -2.56 -0.81
CA MET A 140 4.85 -1.48 -0.77
C MET A 140 4.48 -0.39 -1.78
N ARG A 141 4.47 0.86 -1.33
CA ARG A 141 4.25 2.05 -2.18
C ARG A 141 5.25 3.12 -1.80
N ASN A 142 5.90 3.71 -2.80
CA ASN A 142 6.76 4.86 -2.55
C ASN A 142 5.93 6.13 -2.27
N TRP A 143 6.58 7.11 -1.67
CA TRP A 143 5.94 8.35 -1.25
C TRP A 143 5.36 9.15 -2.43
N ASN A 144 5.99 9.10 -3.61
CA ASN A 144 5.40 9.66 -4.83
C ASN A 144 4.02 9.08 -5.16
N THR A 145 3.86 7.76 -5.00
CA THR A 145 2.56 7.09 -5.22
C THR A 145 1.54 7.50 -4.17
N VAL A 146 1.95 7.61 -2.90
CA VAL A 146 1.05 8.03 -1.81
C VAL A 146 0.50 9.44 -2.05
N ARG A 147 1.36 10.37 -2.47
CA ARG A 147 0.95 11.73 -2.85
C ARG A 147 0.02 11.74 -4.06
N GLY A 148 0.35 11.00 -5.11
CA GLY A 148 -0.51 10.92 -6.30
C GLY A 148 -1.91 10.35 -6.00
N LEU A 149 -2.02 9.36 -5.10
CA LEU A 149 -3.32 8.84 -4.67
C LEU A 149 -4.10 9.84 -3.81
N THR A 150 -3.40 10.59 -2.95
CA THR A 150 -4.00 11.68 -2.16
C THR A 150 -4.62 12.75 -3.06
N GLU A 151 -3.90 13.15 -4.11
CA GLU A 151 -4.42 14.11 -5.10
C GLU A 151 -5.63 13.57 -5.87
N MET A 152 -5.70 12.26 -6.12
CA MET A 152 -6.86 11.64 -6.78
C MET A 152 -8.07 11.56 -5.87
N ILE A 153 -7.88 11.29 -4.57
CA ILE A 153 -8.96 11.23 -3.58
C ILE A 153 -9.56 12.63 -3.33
N GLY A 154 -8.72 13.67 -3.32
CA GLY A 154 -9.18 15.05 -3.15
C GLY A 154 -9.88 15.68 -4.37
N ARG A 155 -10.09 14.92 -5.45
CA ARG A 155 -10.76 15.32 -6.70
C ARG A 155 -12.04 14.54 -6.92
#